data_AF-A0A2G4FNJ4-F1
#
_entry.id   AF-A0A2G4FNJ4-F1
#
_cell.length_a   1.000
_cell.length_b   1.000
_cell.length_c   1.000
_cell.angle_alpha   90.00
_cell.angle_beta   90.00
_cell.angle_gamma   90.00
#
_symmetry.space_group_name_H-M   'P 1'
#
loop_
_entity.id
_entity.type
_entity.pdbx_description
1 polymer ?
#
loop_
_entity_poly.entity_id
_entity_poly.type
_entity_poly.pdbx_seq_one_letter_code
_entity_poly.pdbx_strand_id
1 'polypeptide(L)'
;MIKHSGKERKGVALLTCIVLMALSSALLIAVVVQELSTRKKFEMINLETKAQNLALSAQEIAVGFLLEDAVAKIPTMMSPIPGAKVNLKVQETSKSSYTIDVSAEYAIKDKKPVRSALSGSFLIKTQDGKRVAISVGK
;
A
#
# COMPACT_ATOMS: atom_id res chain seq x y z
N MET A 1 -70.61 24.95 -1.18
CA MET A 1 -69.97 24.92 -2.51
C MET A 1 -68.50 25.32 -2.35
N ILE A 2 -67.61 24.36 -2.06
CA ILE A 2 -66.18 24.65 -1.89
C ILE A 2 -65.50 24.50 -3.26
N LYS A 3 -65.41 25.61 -4.00
CA LYS A 3 -64.53 25.74 -5.16
C LYS A 3 -63.12 26.08 -4.65
N HIS A 4 -62.36 25.09 -4.17
CA HIS A 4 -60.91 25.25 -3.99
C HIS A 4 -60.14 24.55 -5.11
N SER A 5 -59.84 25.36 -6.13
CA SER A 5 -58.54 25.50 -6.76
C SER A 5 -57.79 24.23 -7.19
N GLY A 6 -58.09 23.75 -8.39
CA GLY A 6 -57.20 22.85 -9.14
C GLY A 6 -55.82 23.47 -9.49
N LYS A 7 -55.62 24.78 -9.27
CA LYS A 7 -54.31 25.46 -9.40
C LYS A 7 -53.40 25.19 -8.20
N GLU A 8 -53.93 25.16 -6.98
CA GLU A 8 -53.15 24.88 -5.75
C GLU A 8 -52.61 23.44 -5.74
N ARG A 9 -53.43 22.45 -6.10
CA ARG A 9 -53.00 21.04 -6.18
C ARG A 9 -51.93 20.80 -7.26
N LYS A 10 -52.00 21.50 -8.39
CA LYS A 10 -51.00 21.44 -9.47
C LYS A 10 -49.66 22.07 -9.04
N GLY A 11 -49.69 23.17 -8.30
CA GLY A 11 -48.49 23.80 -7.74
C GLY A 11 -47.79 22.92 -6.70
N VAL A 12 -48.55 22.28 -5.81
CA VAL A 12 -48.00 21.35 -4.81
C VAL A 12 -47.37 20.12 -5.48
N ALA A 13 -48.02 19.54 -6.50
CA ALA A 13 -47.48 18.39 -7.23
C ALA A 13 -46.19 18.72 -8.01
N LEU A 14 -46.06 19.95 -8.53
CA LEU A 14 -44.84 20.41 -9.21
C LEU A 14 -43.67 20.57 -8.21
N LEU A 15 -43.95 21.16 -7.04
CA LEU A 15 -42.96 21.32 -5.98
C LEU A 15 -42.47 19.96 -5.44
N THR A 16 -43.37 19.01 -5.20
CA THR A 16 -42.97 17.67 -4.75
C THR A 16 -42.14 16.93 -5.79
N CYS A 17 -42.45 17.09 -7.09
CA CYS A 17 -41.66 16.50 -8.17
C CYS A 17 -40.25 17.10 -8.25
N ILE A 18 -40.10 18.42 -8.08
CA ILE A 18 -38.80 19.10 -8.03
C ILE A 18 -37.98 18.62 -6.83
N VAL A 19 -38.60 18.50 -5.65
CA VAL A 19 -37.93 18.00 -4.44
C VAL A 19 -37.48 16.55 -4.62
N LEU A 20 -38.29 15.69 -5.24
CA LEU A 20 -37.93 14.30 -5.54
C LEU A 20 -36.77 14.21 -6.55
N MET A 21 -36.79 15.05 -7.60
CA MET A 21 -35.69 15.14 -8.56
C MET A 21 -34.39 15.65 -7.89
N ALA A 22 -34.48 16.62 -6.98
CA ALA A 22 -33.34 17.12 -6.23
C ALA A 22 -32.77 16.05 -5.27
N LEU A 23 -33.63 15.33 -4.56
CA LEU A 23 -33.22 14.25 -3.64
C LEU A 23 -32.57 13.09 -4.40
N SER A 24 -33.16 12.64 -5.50
CA SER A 24 -32.59 11.58 -6.34
C SER A 24 -31.26 11.97 -6.95
N SER A 25 -31.11 13.22 -7.41
CA SER A 25 -29.83 13.75 -7.90
C SER A 25 -28.76 13.79 -6.80
N ALA A 26 -29.12 14.24 -5.60
CA ALA A 26 -28.21 14.27 -4.45
C ALA A 26 -27.75 12.86 -4.02
N LEU A 27 -28.66 11.88 -4.04
CA LEU A 27 -28.35 10.47 -3.78
C LEU A 27 -27.35 9.91 -4.80
N LEU A 28 -27.56 10.17 -6.10
CA LEU A 28 -26.62 9.73 -7.15
C LEU A 28 -25.23 10.35 -6.96
N ILE A 29 -25.17 11.64 -6.65
CA ILE A 29 -23.89 12.33 -6.37
C ILE A 29 -23.20 11.69 -5.15
N ALA A 30 -23.94 11.43 -4.07
CA ALA A 30 -23.39 10.80 -2.87
C ALA A 30 -22.81 9.41 -3.17
N VAL A 31 -23.52 8.59 -3.95
CA VAL A 31 -23.04 7.26 -4.36
C VAL A 31 -21.77 7.36 -5.20
N VAL A 32 -21.73 8.27 -6.19
CA VAL A 32 -20.55 8.47 -7.04
C VAL A 32 -19.35 8.93 -6.22
N VAL A 33 -19.55 9.87 -5.28
CA VAL A 33 -18.47 10.35 -4.39
C VAL A 33 -17.95 9.22 -3.49
N GLN A 34 -18.85 8.39 -2.95
CA GLN A 34 -18.47 7.25 -2.12
C GLN A 34 -17.68 6.19 -2.92
N GLU A 35 -18.10 5.90 -4.15
CA GLU A 35 -17.39 4.97 -5.03
C GLU A 35 -15.99 5.48 -5.38
N LEU A 36 -15.88 6.76 -5.78
CA LEU A 36 -14.59 7.41 -6.07
C LEU A 36 -13.67 7.42 -4.85
N SER A 37 -14.20 7.71 -3.66
CA SER A 37 -13.45 7.68 -2.40
C SER A 37 -12.93 6.27 -2.10
N THR A 38 -13.77 5.25 -2.30
CA THR A 38 -13.39 3.84 -2.08
C THR A 38 -12.32 3.39 -3.06
N ARG A 39 -12.44 3.75 -4.35
CA ARG A 39 -11.43 3.47 -5.38
C ARG A 39 -10.08 4.10 -5.03
N LYS A 40 -10.07 5.38 -4.59
CA LYS A 40 -8.84 6.05 -4.15
C LYS A 40 -8.19 5.36 -2.95
N LYS A 41 -8.98 4.92 -1.97
CA LYS A 41 -8.48 4.15 -0.82
C LYS A 41 -7.87 2.83 -1.25
N PHE A 42 -8.57 2.06 -2.09
CA PHE A 42 -8.06 0.78 -2.60
C PHE A 42 -6.77 0.95 -3.40
N GLU A 43 -6.68 2.01 -4.21
CA GLU A 43 -5.47 2.32 -4.95
C GLU A 43 -4.29 2.63 -4.01
N MET A 44 -4.51 3.43 -2.96
CA MET A 44 -3.48 3.72 -1.96
C MET A 44 -2.99 2.45 -1.26
N ILE A 45 -3.91 1.60 -0.81
CA ILE A 45 -3.60 0.30 -0.20
C ILE A 45 -2.76 -0.56 -1.15
N ASN A 46 -3.15 -0.64 -2.42
CA ASN A 46 -2.40 -1.41 -3.41
C ASN A 46 -0.96 -0.89 -3.58
N LEU A 47 -0.74 0.43 -3.52
CA LEU A 47 0.60 1.02 -3.60
C LEU A 47 1.43 0.74 -2.35
N GLU A 48 0.82 0.82 -1.18
CA GLU A 48 1.46 0.45 0.10
C GLU A 48 1.87 -1.02 0.10
N THR A 49 0.98 -1.92 -0.31
CA THR A 49 1.27 -3.35 -0.46
C THR A 49 2.41 -3.59 -1.45
N LYS A 50 2.46 -2.86 -2.57
CA LYS A 50 3.60 -2.95 -3.51
C LYS A 50 4.92 -2.55 -2.86
N ALA A 51 4.96 -1.43 -2.14
CA ALA A 51 6.17 -1.00 -1.43
C ALA A 51 6.59 -2.00 -0.34
N GLN A 52 5.63 -2.59 0.37
CA GLN A 52 5.89 -3.64 1.36
C GLN A 52 6.45 -4.91 0.73
N ASN A 53 5.85 -5.38 -0.37
CA ASN A 53 6.34 -6.56 -1.09
C ASN A 53 7.75 -6.35 -1.63
N LEU A 54 8.06 -5.15 -2.14
CA LEU A 54 9.42 -4.78 -2.56
C LEU A 54 10.41 -4.86 -1.39
N ALA A 55 10.04 -4.38 -0.21
CA ALA A 55 10.89 -4.46 0.97
C ALA A 55 11.10 -5.91 1.44
N LEU A 56 10.06 -6.74 1.42
CA LEU A 56 10.12 -8.16 1.76
C LEU A 56 11.04 -8.93 0.82
N SER A 57 10.84 -8.80 -0.50
CA SER A 57 11.67 -9.48 -1.50
C SER A 57 13.15 -9.07 -1.39
N ALA A 58 13.43 -7.80 -1.11
CA ALA A 58 14.80 -7.35 -0.92
C ALA A 58 15.45 -7.95 0.34
N GLN A 59 14.70 -8.06 1.44
CA GLN A 59 15.18 -8.76 2.64
C GLN A 59 15.44 -10.24 2.36
N GLU A 60 14.57 -10.93 1.62
CA GLU A 60 14.77 -12.32 1.21
C GLU A 60 16.05 -12.50 0.40
N ILE A 61 16.30 -11.61 -0.56
CA ILE A 61 17.54 -11.60 -1.35
C ILE A 61 18.76 -11.45 -0.43
N ALA A 62 18.72 -10.50 0.51
CA ALA A 62 19.81 -10.28 1.45
C ALA A 62 20.06 -11.51 2.34
N VAL A 63 19.01 -12.15 2.84
CA VAL A 63 19.13 -13.41 3.59
C VAL A 63 19.73 -14.52 2.71
N GLY A 64 19.34 -14.62 1.45
CA GLY A 64 19.94 -15.56 0.49
C GLY A 64 21.45 -15.39 0.37
N PHE A 65 21.93 -14.14 0.22
CA PHE A 65 23.37 -13.86 0.19
C PHE A 65 24.07 -14.18 1.52
N LEU A 66 23.43 -13.98 2.67
CA LEU A 66 24.00 -14.38 3.97
C LEU A 66 24.16 -15.91 4.07
N LEU A 67 23.20 -16.66 3.52
CA LEU A 67 23.23 -18.12 3.49
C LEU A 67 24.32 -18.65 2.56
N GLU A 68 24.60 -17.96 1.45
CA GLU A 68 25.68 -18.28 0.52
C GLU A 68 27.05 -17.77 0.95
N ASP A 69 27.17 -17.17 2.14
CA ASP A 69 28.41 -16.53 2.64
C ASP A 69 28.94 -15.42 1.69
N ALA A 70 28.03 -14.80 0.94
CA ALA A 70 28.32 -13.86 -0.13
C ALA A 70 27.91 -12.42 0.24
N VAL A 71 28.07 -12.05 1.52
CA VAL A 71 27.61 -10.75 2.08
C VAL A 71 28.15 -9.55 1.30
N ALA A 72 29.39 -9.63 0.82
CA ALA A 72 30.03 -8.57 0.03
C ALA A 72 29.37 -8.34 -1.35
N LYS A 73 28.54 -9.27 -1.83
CA LYS A 73 27.81 -9.16 -3.10
C LYS A 73 26.41 -8.58 -2.94
N ILE A 74 25.98 -8.28 -1.70
CA ILE A 74 24.65 -7.73 -1.45
C ILE A 74 24.56 -6.33 -2.06
N PRO A 75 23.62 -6.09 -3.00
CA PRO A 75 23.44 -4.76 -3.57
C PRO A 75 22.88 -3.81 -2.52
N THR A 76 23.55 -2.68 -2.32
CA THR A 76 23.09 -1.62 -1.41
C THR A 76 21.90 -0.85 -1.95
N MET A 77 21.72 -0.83 -3.27
CA MET A 77 20.61 -0.19 -3.94
C MET A 77 20.10 -1.07 -5.09
N MET A 78 18.77 -1.15 -5.22
CA MET A 78 18.09 -1.90 -6.27
C MET A 78 16.93 -1.07 -6.84
N SER A 79 16.73 -1.17 -8.15
CA SER A 79 15.57 -0.62 -8.86
C SER A 79 14.93 -1.73 -9.69
N PRO A 80 14.22 -2.68 -9.05
CA PRO A 80 13.75 -3.90 -9.70
C PRO A 80 12.65 -3.64 -10.74
N ILE A 81 11.91 -2.54 -10.59
CA ILE A 81 10.86 -2.10 -11.52
C ILE A 81 10.91 -0.58 -11.69
N PRO A 82 10.40 -0.04 -12.81
CA PRO A 82 10.30 1.40 -13.01
C PRO A 82 9.54 2.09 -11.86
N GLY A 83 10.09 3.21 -11.38
CA GLY A 83 9.51 3.95 -10.26
C GLY A 83 9.78 3.35 -8.88
N ALA A 84 10.45 2.19 -8.77
CA ALA A 84 10.90 1.63 -7.50
C ALA A 84 12.35 2.01 -7.17
N LYS A 85 12.59 2.31 -5.90
CA LYS A 85 13.92 2.42 -5.30
C LYS A 85 13.93 1.63 -4.02
N VAL A 86 14.85 0.69 -3.91
CA VAL A 86 15.06 -0.10 -2.69
C VAL A 86 16.48 0.13 -2.23
N ASN A 87 16.63 0.58 -0.99
CA ASN A 87 17.91 0.70 -0.30
C ASN A 87 17.99 -0.43 0.73
N LEU A 88 19.13 -1.12 0.75
CA LEU A 88 19.35 -2.26 1.61
C LEU A 88 20.69 -2.11 2.33
N LYS A 89 20.65 -2.25 3.65
CA LYS A 89 21.81 -2.17 4.53
C LYS A 89 21.89 -3.44 5.34
N VAL A 90 23.00 -4.15 5.23
CA VAL A 90 23.30 -5.34 6.03
C VAL A 90 24.49 -5.05 6.91
N GLN A 91 24.37 -5.32 8.19
CA GLN A 91 25.42 -5.10 9.17
C GLN A 91 25.59 -6.34 10.04
N GLU A 92 26.83 -6.82 10.16
CA GLU A 92 27.16 -7.83 11.17
C GLU A 92 27.21 -7.17 12.55
N THR A 93 26.40 -7.66 13.49
CA THR A 93 26.28 -7.12 14.86
C THR A 93 27.08 -7.93 15.87
N SER A 94 27.19 -9.24 15.62
CA SER A 94 28.09 -10.16 16.31
C SER A 94 28.40 -11.32 15.38
N LYS A 95 29.34 -12.20 15.74
CA LYS A 95 29.75 -13.31 14.88
C LYS A 95 28.53 -14.10 14.38
N SER A 96 28.36 -14.15 13.06
CA SER A 96 27.23 -14.84 12.40
C SER A 96 25.83 -14.25 12.69
N SER A 97 25.75 -13.05 13.27
CA SER A 97 24.49 -12.33 13.51
C SER A 97 24.47 -11.05 12.71
N TYR A 98 23.38 -10.83 11.98
CA TYR A 98 23.24 -9.73 11.04
C TYR A 98 21.93 -8.98 11.26
N THR A 99 21.97 -7.67 11.14
CA THR A 99 20.78 -6.82 10.99
C THR A 99 20.66 -6.42 9.53
N ILE A 100 19.44 -6.52 8.99
CA ILE A 100 19.08 -6.13 7.64
C ILE A 100 18.05 -5.02 7.74
N ASP A 101 18.39 -3.83 7.27
CA ASP A 101 17.49 -2.70 7.13
C ASP A 101 17.18 -2.47 5.65
N VAL A 102 15.89 -2.42 5.33
CA VAL A 102 15.39 -2.21 3.97
C VAL A 102 14.47 -0.99 3.96
N SER A 103 14.71 -0.09 3.02
CA SER A 103 13.80 1.01 2.69
C SER A 103 13.39 0.91 1.24
N ALA A 104 12.11 0.67 0.99
CA ALA A 104 11.53 0.63 -0.34
C ALA A 104 10.65 1.87 -0.57
N GLU A 105 10.85 2.51 -1.71
CA GLU A 105 10.04 3.60 -2.23
C GLU A 105 9.47 3.18 -3.58
N TYR A 106 8.17 3.41 -3.77
CA TYR A 106 7.50 3.23 -5.05
C TYR A 106 6.76 4.50 -5.44
N ALA A 107 7.12 5.05 -6.60
CA ALA A 107 6.54 6.26 -7.16
C ALA A 107 5.85 5.95 -8.48
N ILE A 108 4.55 6.25 -8.57
CA ILE A 108 3.84 6.33 -9.85
C ILE A 108 3.94 7.76 -10.35
N LYS A 109 4.07 7.92 -11.67
CA LYS A 109 4.06 9.22 -12.35
C LYS A 109 2.88 10.05 -11.86
N ASP A 110 3.15 11.31 -11.51
CA ASP A 110 2.17 12.29 -11.03
C ASP A 110 1.52 11.98 -9.66
N LYS A 111 2.10 11.06 -8.87
CA LYS A 111 1.65 10.75 -7.50
C LYS A 111 2.76 10.89 -6.47
N LYS A 112 2.36 11.16 -5.23
CA LYS A 112 3.29 11.16 -4.10
C LYS A 112 3.86 9.74 -3.92
N PRO A 113 5.18 9.59 -3.75
CA PRO A 113 5.79 8.28 -3.52
C PRO A 113 5.28 7.64 -2.23
N VAL A 114 5.09 6.33 -2.27
CA VAL A 114 4.76 5.50 -1.11
C VAL A 114 6.03 4.81 -0.63
N ARG A 115 6.23 4.78 0.69
CA ARG A 115 7.43 4.23 1.32
C ARG A 115 7.08 3.13 2.28
N SER A 116 7.90 2.10 2.31
CA SER A 116 7.88 1.05 3.31
C SER A 116 9.28 0.86 3.86
N ALA A 117 9.39 0.67 5.17
CA ALA A 117 10.64 0.31 5.82
C ALA A 117 10.43 -1.04 6.52
N LEU A 118 11.42 -1.92 6.40
CA LEU A 118 11.44 -3.22 7.01
C LEU A 118 12.81 -3.44 7.64
N SER A 119 12.85 -3.88 8.88
CA SER A 119 14.09 -4.27 9.56
C SER A 119 13.92 -5.68 10.09
N GLY A 120 15.01 -6.45 10.07
CA GLY A 120 15.04 -7.80 10.59
C GLY A 120 16.43 -8.18 11.09
N SER A 121 16.46 -8.91 12.19
CA SER A 121 17.69 -9.46 12.76
C SER A 121 17.77 -10.97 12.54
N PHE A 122 18.90 -11.44 12.03
CA PHE A 122 19.11 -12.82 11.58
C PHE A 122 20.38 -13.42 12.17
N LEU A 123 20.25 -14.63 12.71
CA LEU A 123 21.36 -15.45 13.16
C LEU A 123 21.60 -16.57 12.15
N ILE A 124 22.79 -16.60 11.56
CA ILE A 124 23.21 -17.63 10.61
C ILE A 124 23.87 -18.78 11.38
N LYS A 125 23.35 -19.99 11.22
CA LYS A 125 23.90 -21.21 11.82
C LYS A 125 24.06 -22.30 10.77
N THR A 126 24.91 -23.28 11.05
CA THR A 126 24.97 -24.53 10.29
C THR A 126 24.18 -25.60 11.03
N GLN A 127 23.19 -26.18 10.37
CA GLN A 127 22.38 -27.30 10.86
C GLN A 127 22.35 -28.37 9.78
N ASP A 128 22.67 -29.61 10.14
CA ASP A 128 22.69 -30.76 9.22
C ASP A 128 23.54 -30.51 7.95
N GLY A 129 24.67 -29.82 8.11
CA GLY A 129 25.57 -29.45 7.02
C GLY A 129 25.08 -28.33 6.10
N LYS A 130 23.93 -27.71 6.40
CA LYS A 130 23.35 -26.58 5.64
C LYS A 130 23.36 -25.30 6.47
N ARG A 131 23.62 -24.16 5.84
CA ARG A 131 23.45 -22.85 6.47
C ARG A 131 21.96 -22.53 6.56
N VAL A 132 21.51 -22.07 7.71
CA VAL A 132 20.14 -21.67 8.00
C VAL A 132 20.14 -20.28 8.65
N ALA A 133 19.15 -19.47 8.30
CA ALA A 133 18.95 -18.13 8.85
C ALA A 133 17.78 -18.18 9.82
N ILE A 134 18.04 -17.86 11.08
CA ILE A 134 17.03 -17.83 12.13
C ILE A 134 16.69 -16.36 12.39
N SER A 135 15.44 -15.97 12.17
CA SER A 135 14.96 -14.66 12.57
C SER A 135 14.95 -14.58 14.10
N VAL A 136 15.61 -13.57 14.66
CA VAL A 136 15.76 -13.37 16.12
C VAL A 136 15.05 -12.12 16.64
N GLY A 137 14.35 -11.38 15.77
CA GLY A 137 13.56 -10.22 16.15
C GLY A 137 13.52 -9.12 15.09
N LYS A 138 12.86 -8.02 15.46
CA LYS A 138 12.95 -6.72 14.80
C LYS A 138 13.88 -5.83 15.61
#